data_AF-A0A2B5J3S8-F1
#
_entry.id   AF-A0A2B5J3S8-F1
#
_cell.length_a   1.000
_cell.length_b   1.000
_cell.length_c   1.000
_cell.angle_alpha   90.00
_cell.angle_beta   90.00
_cell.angle_gamma   90.00
#
_symmetry.space_group_name_H-M   'P 1'
#
loop_
_entity.id
_entity.type
_entity.pdbx_description
1 polymer ?
#
loop_
_entity_poly.entity_id
_entity_poly.type
_entity_poly.pdbx_seq_one_letter_code
_entity_poly.pdbx_strand_id
1 'polypeptide(L)'
;MKLWENREKAIRALDRELYIENQIMNSLFELFDNVIESYKLNTPILRVTGNISIKIRALCHGILSLSLDGHAQESGALLRTAIEAYESLVYLRQNPTSVNEFLEDRKPKAGTIAKAIQGNFQEVRNYLSNHSSHFAFKPDSLMHFWQVTDDEDITLKEPPFKIENLRKNLGTLTIFMLQALAESIACLQQNDVFVARCHEKSISLHEKIENVFPNEA
;
A
#
# COMPACT_ATOMS: atom_id res chain seq x y z
N MET A 1 -7.34 2.18 29.63
CA MET A 1 -7.04 2.54 28.23
C MET A 1 -7.36 1.34 27.36
N LYS A 2 -8.28 1.47 26.40
CA LYS A 2 -8.67 0.38 25.50
C LYS A 2 -7.95 0.49 24.16
N LEU A 3 -6.61 0.51 24.21
CA LEU A 3 -5.75 0.80 23.06
C LEU A 3 -6.00 -0.11 21.86
N TRP A 4 -6.37 -1.37 22.11
CA TRP A 4 -6.53 -2.40 21.08
C TRP A 4 -7.98 -2.77 20.75
N GLU A 5 -8.96 -2.05 21.30
CA GLU A 5 -10.38 -2.42 21.12
C GLU A 5 -10.81 -2.41 19.64
N ASN A 6 -10.35 -1.44 18.85
CA ASN A 6 -10.63 -1.41 17.42
C ASN A 6 -9.99 -2.57 16.68
N ARG A 7 -8.74 -2.94 17.03
CA ARG A 7 -8.06 -4.10 16.47
C ARG A 7 -8.79 -5.39 16.77
N GLU A 8 -9.24 -5.59 18.01
CA GLU A 8 -9.99 -6.78 18.40
C GLU A 8 -11.31 -6.88 17.62
N LYS A 9 -12.03 -5.76 17.45
CA LYS A 9 -13.24 -5.70 16.62
C LYS A 9 -12.94 -5.99 15.15
N ALA A 10 -11.86 -5.42 14.62
CA ALA A 10 -11.42 -5.63 13.25
C ALA A 10 -11.05 -7.10 12.98
N ILE A 11 -10.30 -7.74 13.88
CA ILE A 11 -9.95 -9.17 13.78
C ILE A 11 -11.22 -10.03 13.78
N ARG A 12 -12.16 -9.77 14.70
CA ARG A 12 -13.44 -10.51 14.72
C ARG A 12 -14.23 -10.36 13.42
N ALA A 13 -14.23 -9.16 12.83
CA ALA A 13 -14.86 -8.91 11.55
C ALA A 13 -14.16 -9.66 10.41
N LEU A 14 -12.82 -9.67 10.40
CA LEU A 14 -12.01 -10.43 9.43
C LEU A 14 -12.19 -11.95 9.53
N ASP A 15 -12.56 -12.47 10.70
CA ASP A 15 -12.83 -13.91 10.89
C ASP A 15 -14.26 -14.31 10.50
N ARG A 16 -15.12 -13.33 10.21
CA ARG A 16 -16.56 -13.54 9.99
C ARG A 16 -17.06 -12.73 8.80
N GLU A 17 -17.51 -11.50 9.03
CA GLU A 17 -18.18 -10.66 8.03
C GLU A 17 -17.28 -10.26 6.84
N LEU A 18 -15.97 -10.17 7.06
CA LEU A 18 -14.94 -9.81 6.09
C LEU A 18 -13.99 -10.99 5.78
N TYR A 19 -14.47 -12.22 5.94
CA TYR A 19 -13.64 -13.42 5.79
C TYR A 19 -13.01 -13.52 4.39
N ILE A 20 -13.76 -13.19 3.34
CA ILE A 20 -13.25 -13.27 1.96
C ILE A 20 -12.17 -12.20 1.71
N GLU A 21 -12.40 -10.98 2.17
CA GLU A 21 -11.44 -9.87 2.13
C GLU A 21 -10.15 -10.25 2.86
N ASN A 22 -10.26 -10.90 4.03
CA ASN A 22 -9.13 -11.40 4.80
C ASN A 22 -8.33 -12.47 4.02
N GLN A 23 -9.02 -13.42 3.37
CA GLN A 23 -8.38 -14.45 2.55
C GLN A 23 -7.62 -13.85 1.36
N ILE A 24 -8.20 -12.84 0.70
CA ILE A 24 -7.56 -12.11 -0.41
C ILE A 24 -6.29 -11.41 0.09
N MET A 25 -6.37 -10.67 1.20
CA MET A 25 -5.22 -9.97 1.77
C MET A 25 -4.07 -10.91 2.14
N ASN A 26 -4.38 -12.02 2.81
CA ASN A 26 -3.37 -13.02 3.16
C ASN A 26 -2.74 -13.63 1.90
N SER A 27 -3.56 -13.94 0.88
CA SER A 27 -3.07 -14.45 -0.40
C SER A 27 -2.16 -13.47 -1.12
N LEU A 28 -2.47 -12.17 -1.09
CA LEU A 28 -1.63 -11.11 -1.65
C LEU A 28 -0.28 -11.00 -0.93
N PHE A 29 -0.26 -11.08 0.39
CA PHE A 29 1.00 -11.07 1.14
C PHE A 29 1.85 -12.31 0.86
N GLU A 30 1.25 -13.50 0.85
CA GLU A 30 1.94 -14.74 0.48
C GLU A 30 2.52 -14.63 -0.94
N LEU A 31 1.75 -14.08 -1.89
CA LEU A 31 2.20 -13.94 -3.26
C LEU A 31 3.35 -12.92 -3.39
N PHE A 32 3.28 -11.80 -2.65
CA PHE A 32 4.40 -10.86 -2.53
C PHE A 32 5.66 -11.53 -2.00
N ASP A 33 5.54 -12.35 -0.97
CA ASP A 33 6.67 -13.08 -0.37
C ASP A 33 7.32 -14.02 -1.40
N ASN A 34 6.51 -14.80 -2.11
CA ASN A 34 7.02 -15.67 -3.19
C ASN A 34 7.73 -14.89 -4.31
N VAL A 35 7.23 -13.70 -4.68
CA VAL A 35 7.87 -12.83 -5.68
C VAL A 35 9.17 -12.26 -5.14
N ILE A 36 9.20 -11.83 -3.88
CA ILE A 36 10.41 -11.34 -3.21
C ILE A 36 11.49 -12.43 -3.16
N GLU A 37 11.14 -13.66 -2.81
CA GLU A 37 12.05 -14.81 -2.80
C GLU A 37 12.62 -15.14 -4.17
N SER A 38 11.92 -14.76 -5.24
CA SER A 38 12.37 -14.96 -6.62
C SER A 38 13.46 -13.96 -7.05
N TYR A 39 13.64 -12.85 -6.34
CA TYR A 39 14.72 -11.91 -6.61
C TYR A 39 16.08 -12.52 -6.26
N LYS A 40 16.80 -12.95 -7.29
CA LYS A 40 18.23 -13.29 -7.19
C LYS A 40 19.01 -11.98 -7.16
N LEU A 41 19.49 -11.55 -5.99
CA LEU A 41 20.17 -10.25 -5.77
C LEU A 41 21.60 -10.18 -6.39
N ASN A 42 21.83 -10.92 -7.47
CA ASN A 42 23.12 -11.12 -8.14
C ASN A 42 23.43 -10.03 -9.16
N THR A 43 22.43 -9.36 -9.74
CA THR A 43 22.63 -8.18 -10.58
C THR A 43 22.24 -6.89 -9.82
N PRO A 44 22.86 -5.75 -10.15
CA PRO A 44 22.46 -4.45 -9.60
C PRO A 44 20.96 -4.19 -9.68
N ILE A 45 20.36 -4.45 -10.84
CA ILE A 45 18.94 -4.15 -11.10
C ILE A 45 18.03 -5.02 -10.25
N LEU A 46 18.27 -6.34 -10.21
CA LEU A 46 17.50 -7.26 -9.37
C LEU A 46 17.68 -6.98 -7.87
N ARG A 47 18.86 -6.51 -7.46
CA ARG A 47 19.09 -6.10 -6.07
C ARG A 47 18.26 -4.88 -5.69
N VAL A 48 18.27 -3.85 -6.54
CA VAL A 48 17.54 -2.61 -6.28
C VAL A 48 16.03 -2.85 -6.33
N THR A 49 15.52 -3.48 -7.39
CA THR A 49 14.07 -3.74 -7.53
C THR A 49 13.59 -4.72 -6.46
N GLY A 50 14.36 -5.75 -6.10
CA GLY A 50 14.05 -6.63 -4.97
C GLY A 50 13.94 -5.89 -3.64
N ASN A 51 14.89 -5.01 -3.33
CA ASN A 51 14.83 -4.17 -2.12
C ASN A 51 13.60 -3.24 -2.11
N ILE A 52 13.25 -2.67 -3.26
CA ILE A 52 12.05 -1.84 -3.39
C ILE A 52 10.79 -2.69 -3.17
N SER A 53 10.68 -3.89 -3.74
CA SER A 53 9.56 -4.80 -3.52
C SER A 53 9.43 -5.20 -2.03
N ILE A 54 10.54 -5.48 -1.35
CA ILE A 54 10.57 -5.73 0.11
C ILE A 54 10.02 -4.52 0.87
N LYS A 55 10.47 -3.31 0.51
CA LYS A 55 10.01 -2.08 1.14
C LYS A 55 8.50 -1.87 0.94
N ILE A 56 7.99 -2.09 -0.26
CA ILE A 56 6.55 -2.00 -0.56
C ILE A 56 5.77 -2.96 0.32
N ARG A 57 6.16 -4.26 0.37
CA ARG A 57 5.49 -5.25 1.23
C ARG A 57 5.46 -4.75 2.67
N ALA A 58 6.60 -4.36 3.24
CA ALA A 58 6.69 -3.91 4.62
C ALA A 58 5.78 -2.71 4.92
N LEU A 59 5.70 -1.76 3.98
CA LEU A 59 4.79 -0.61 4.09
C LEU A 59 3.33 -1.03 4.04
N CYS A 60 2.94 -1.94 3.13
CA CYS A 60 1.59 -2.49 3.05
C CYS A 60 1.17 -3.19 4.35
N HIS A 61 2.08 -3.92 4.99
CA HIS A 61 1.83 -4.52 6.30
C HIS A 61 1.59 -3.45 7.38
N GLY A 62 2.39 -2.38 7.39
CA GLY A 62 2.18 -1.25 8.29
C GLY A 62 0.83 -0.54 8.06
N ILE A 63 0.43 -0.36 6.79
CA ILE A 63 -0.86 0.22 6.42
C ILE A 63 -2.02 -0.64 6.91
N LEU A 64 -1.95 -1.96 6.71
CA LEU A 64 -2.94 -2.89 7.24
C LEU A 64 -3.02 -2.78 8.77
N SER A 65 -1.89 -2.85 9.46
CA SER A 65 -1.82 -2.77 10.92
C SER A 65 -2.52 -1.51 11.46
N LEU A 66 -2.19 -0.33 10.92
CA LEU A 66 -2.83 0.92 11.31
C LEU A 66 -4.33 0.95 10.97
N SER A 67 -4.72 0.35 9.84
CA SER A 67 -6.14 0.26 9.45
C SER A 67 -6.94 -0.58 10.44
N LEU A 68 -6.37 -1.67 10.98
CA LEU A 68 -7.00 -2.49 12.01
C LEU A 68 -7.16 -1.74 13.35
N ASP A 69 -6.22 -0.85 13.67
CA ASP A 69 -6.30 -0.01 14.87
C ASP A 69 -7.30 1.16 14.73
N GLY A 70 -7.84 1.40 13.53
CA GLY A 70 -8.71 2.56 13.24
C GLY A 70 -7.96 3.83 12.85
N HIS A 71 -6.66 3.72 12.54
CA HIS A 71 -5.78 4.82 12.14
C HIS A 71 -5.47 4.81 10.63
N ALA A 72 -6.45 4.40 9.81
CA ALA A 72 -6.27 4.31 8.36
C ALA A 72 -5.92 5.65 7.70
N GLN A 73 -6.43 6.78 8.20
CA GLN A 73 -6.06 8.10 7.69
C GLN A 73 -4.56 8.36 7.89
N GLU A 74 -4.01 8.09 9.07
CA GLU A 74 -2.58 8.25 9.38
C GLU A 74 -1.70 7.27 8.59
N SER A 75 -2.25 6.11 8.23
CA SER A 75 -1.56 5.17 7.34
C SER A 75 -1.26 5.77 5.95
N GLY A 76 -1.92 6.88 5.59
CA GLY A 76 -1.66 7.63 4.36
C GLY A 76 -0.21 8.11 4.19
N ALA A 77 0.52 8.35 5.29
CA ALA A 77 1.95 8.63 5.23
C ALA A 77 2.77 7.43 4.72
N LEU A 78 2.40 6.23 5.15
CA LEU A 78 3.00 4.98 4.67
C LEU A 78 2.57 4.70 3.21
N LEU A 79 1.31 4.92 2.88
CA LEU A 79 0.80 4.75 1.50
C LEU A 79 1.52 5.68 0.53
N ARG A 80 1.78 6.93 0.91
CA ARG A 80 2.60 7.85 0.09
C ARG A 80 3.98 7.25 -0.19
N THR A 81 4.66 6.80 0.86
CA THR A 81 5.99 6.19 0.72
C THR A 81 5.94 4.93 -0.13
N ALA A 82 4.87 4.15 -0.04
CA ALA A 82 4.66 2.95 -0.84
C ALA A 82 4.45 3.29 -2.32
N ILE A 83 3.69 4.34 -2.62
CA ILE A 83 3.52 4.88 -3.98
C ILE A 83 4.88 5.30 -4.55
N GLU A 84 5.70 6.03 -3.79
CA GLU A 84 7.04 6.46 -4.26
C GLU A 84 7.96 5.26 -4.55
N ALA A 85 7.87 4.20 -3.75
CA ALA A 85 8.56 2.94 -3.98
C ALA A 85 8.04 2.22 -5.24
N TYR A 86 6.71 2.15 -5.41
CA TYR A 86 6.09 1.60 -6.62
C TYR A 86 6.52 2.35 -7.89
N GLU A 87 6.43 3.68 -7.89
CA GLU A 87 6.82 4.52 -9.03
C GLU A 87 8.30 4.34 -9.36
N SER A 88 9.14 4.06 -8.36
CA SER A 88 10.55 3.73 -8.55
C SER A 88 10.76 2.39 -9.28
N LEU A 89 9.92 1.36 -9.03
CA LEU A 89 9.95 0.12 -9.81
C LEU A 89 9.62 0.38 -11.27
N VAL A 90 8.50 1.07 -11.52
CA VAL A 90 8.06 1.43 -12.88
C VAL A 90 9.17 2.18 -13.62
N TYR A 91 9.80 3.15 -12.95
CA TYR A 91 10.87 3.94 -13.53
C TYR A 91 12.11 3.12 -13.88
N LEU A 92 12.55 2.22 -13.00
CA LEU A 92 13.68 1.34 -13.26
C LEU A 92 13.39 0.33 -14.36
N ARG A 93 12.15 -0.16 -14.47
CA ARG A 93 11.73 -1.02 -15.59
C ARG A 93 11.80 -0.28 -16.92
N GLN A 94 11.39 0.99 -16.96
CA GLN A 94 11.45 1.84 -18.14
C GLN A 94 12.88 2.34 -18.45
N ASN A 95 13.72 2.53 -17.42
CA ASN A 95 15.07 3.12 -17.53
C ASN A 95 16.12 2.30 -16.73
N PRO A 96 16.40 1.04 -17.11
CA PRO A 96 17.21 0.12 -16.33
C PRO A 96 18.66 0.56 -16.12
N THR A 97 19.19 1.41 -17.00
CA THR A 97 20.54 1.99 -16.88
C THR A 97 20.69 2.93 -15.68
N SER A 98 19.59 3.45 -15.15
CA SER A 98 19.57 4.36 -13.99
C SER A 98 19.82 3.64 -12.66
N VAL A 99 19.93 2.31 -12.65
CA VAL A 99 20.13 1.50 -11.44
C VAL A 99 21.32 1.95 -10.58
N ASN A 100 22.40 2.43 -11.20
CA ASN A 100 23.58 2.88 -10.47
C ASN A 100 23.28 4.13 -9.63
N GLU A 101 22.41 5.01 -10.11
CA GLU A 101 21.96 6.18 -9.34
C GLU A 101 21.19 5.77 -8.08
N PHE A 102 20.43 4.68 -8.14
CA PHE A 102 19.73 4.12 -6.98
C PHE A 102 20.69 3.48 -5.98
N LEU A 103 21.73 2.80 -6.44
CA LEU A 103 22.76 2.20 -5.58
C LEU A 103 23.60 3.25 -4.85
N GLU A 104 23.78 4.41 -5.45
CA GLU A 104 24.60 5.51 -4.91
C GLU A 104 23.78 6.57 -4.16
N ASP A 105 22.48 6.32 -3.95
CA ASP A 105 21.53 7.29 -3.35
C ASP A 105 21.46 8.64 -4.09
N ARG A 106 21.71 8.60 -5.41
CA ARG A 106 21.62 9.75 -6.33
C ARG A 106 20.38 9.69 -7.21
N LYS A 107 19.42 8.81 -6.88
CA LYS A 107 18.20 8.62 -7.66
C LYS A 107 17.42 9.94 -7.83
N PRO A 108 16.66 10.11 -8.91
CA PRO A 108 15.81 11.29 -9.07
C PRO A 108 14.79 11.41 -7.93
N LYS A 109 14.41 12.65 -7.60
CA LYS A 109 13.36 12.92 -6.61
C LYS A 109 12.03 12.27 -7.05
N ALA A 110 11.20 11.86 -6.08
CA ALA A 110 9.92 11.18 -6.34
C ALA A 110 9.02 11.93 -7.35
N GLY A 111 8.94 13.27 -7.24
CA GLY A 111 8.18 14.08 -8.19
C GLY A 111 8.75 14.07 -9.62
N THR A 112 10.06 13.93 -9.77
CA THR A 112 10.72 13.80 -11.09
C THR A 112 10.45 12.42 -11.67
N ILE A 113 10.60 11.36 -10.88
CA ILE A 113 10.28 9.98 -11.25
C ILE A 113 8.85 9.89 -11.79
N ALA A 114 7.89 10.39 -11.02
CA ALA A 114 6.49 10.29 -11.39
C ALA A 114 6.11 11.05 -12.66
N LYS A 115 6.75 12.21 -12.91
CA LYS A 115 6.58 12.92 -14.18
C LYS A 115 7.16 12.12 -15.35
N ALA A 116 8.33 11.51 -15.16
CA ALA A 116 9.00 10.73 -16.19
C ALA A 116 8.17 9.49 -16.61
N ILE A 117 7.53 8.82 -15.66
CA ILE A 117 6.70 7.63 -15.93
C ILE A 117 5.23 7.96 -16.26
N GLN A 118 4.85 9.25 -16.27
CA GLN A 118 3.45 9.70 -16.35
C GLN A 118 2.55 9.01 -15.30
N GLY A 119 3.00 9.02 -14.04
CA GLY A 119 2.44 8.19 -12.97
C GLY A 119 0.96 8.46 -12.67
N ASN A 120 0.19 7.38 -12.52
CA ASN A 120 -1.26 7.43 -12.30
C ASN A 120 -1.67 7.89 -10.89
N PHE A 121 -0.72 8.01 -9.95
CA PHE A 121 -0.99 8.35 -8.55
C PHE A 121 -0.96 9.85 -8.24
N GLN A 122 -0.94 10.72 -9.25
CA GLN A 122 -0.83 12.16 -9.03
C GLN A 122 -1.96 12.70 -8.13
N GLU A 123 -3.20 12.30 -8.39
CA GLU A 123 -4.37 12.73 -7.61
C GLU A 123 -4.31 12.17 -6.18
N VAL A 124 -3.96 10.90 -6.03
CA VAL A 124 -3.81 10.25 -4.72
C VAL A 124 -2.73 10.95 -3.89
N ARG A 125 -1.57 11.27 -4.47
CA ARG A 125 -0.51 12.01 -3.76
C ARG A 125 -0.94 13.42 -3.37
N ASN A 126 -1.70 14.11 -4.22
CA ASN A 126 -2.27 15.40 -3.87
C ASN A 126 -3.26 15.28 -2.71
N TYR A 127 -4.12 14.25 -2.73
CA TYR A 127 -5.03 13.95 -1.61
C TYR A 127 -4.24 13.68 -0.32
N LEU A 128 -3.27 12.76 -0.35
CA LEU A 128 -2.46 12.41 0.82
C LEU A 128 -1.67 13.61 1.36
N SER A 129 -1.16 14.50 0.48
CA SER A 129 -0.46 15.72 0.90
C SER A 129 -1.35 16.66 1.72
N ASN A 130 -2.64 16.66 1.42
CA ASN A 130 -3.62 17.54 2.07
C ASN A 130 -4.27 16.91 3.30
N HIS A 131 -4.26 15.59 3.47
CA HIS A 131 -5.10 14.90 4.46
C HIS A 131 -4.36 14.00 5.46
N SER A 132 -3.15 13.51 5.14
CA SER A 132 -2.58 12.39 5.91
C SER A 132 -1.05 12.24 5.91
N SER A 133 -0.34 12.79 4.92
CA SER A 133 1.12 12.58 4.80
C SER A 133 1.98 13.71 5.39
N HIS A 134 1.38 14.88 5.61
CA HIS A 134 2.02 16.03 6.24
C HIS A 134 1.06 16.65 7.25
N PHE A 135 1.60 17.17 8.36
CA PHE A 135 0.81 17.97 9.27
C PHE A 135 0.35 19.24 8.55
N ALA A 136 -0.96 19.34 8.31
CA ALA A 136 -1.59 20.50 7.71
C ALA A 136 -2.67 21.00 8.66
N PHE A 137 -2.72 22.31 8.90
CA PHE A 137 -3.75 22.93 9.72
C PHE A 137 -5.03 23.19 8.90
N LYS A 138 -5.53 22.13 8.23
CA LYS A 138 -6.77 22.16 7.44
C LYS A 138 -7.85 21.38 8.19
N PRO A 139 -9.12 21.80 8.10
CA PRO A 139 -10.23 21.09 8.75
C PRO A 139 -10.23 19.59 8.44
N ASP A 140 -10.07 19.20 7.17
CA ASP A 140 -10.10 17.78 6.76
C ASP A 140 -8.91 16.94 7.30
N SER A 141 -7.81 17.57 7.70
CA SER A 141 -6.64 16.92 8.30
C SER A 141 -6.72 16.83 9.82
N LEU A 142 -7.68 17.51 10.46
CA LEU A 142 -7.75 17.63 11.93
C LEU A 142 -9.10 17.18 12.49
N MET A 143 -10.20 17.37 11.78
CA MET A 143 -11.56 17.09 12.26
C MET A 143 -11.83 15.61 12.57
N HIS A 144 -10.95 14.70 12.13
CA HIS A 144 -11.02 13.30 12.53
C HIS A 144 -10.41 13.03 13.91
N PHE A 145 -9.59 13.95 14.44
CA PHE A 145 -8.95 13.83 15.75
C PHE A 145 -9.73 14.45 16.90
N TRP A 146 -10.64 15.39 16.64
CA TRP A 146 -11.31 16.11 17.72
C TRP A 146 -12.81 16.20 17.53
N GLN A 147 -13.49 16.39 18.64
CA GLN A 147 -14.92 16.65 18.73
C GLN A 147 -15.17 17.75 19.76
N VAL A 148 -16.25 18.50 19.58
CA VAL A 148 -16.72 19.50 20.56
C VAL A 148 -17.78 18.84 21.41
N THR A 149 -17.68 18.99 22.73
CA THR A 149 -18.71 18.56 23.67
C THR A 149 -19.85 19.58 23.75
N ASP A 150 -20.95 19.21 24.39
CA ASP A 150 -22.07 20.14 24.61
C ASP A 150 -21.66 21.37 25.45
N ASP A 151 -20.60 21.24 26.26
CA ASP A 151 -20.01 22.31 27.07
C ASP A 151 -18.95 23.14 26.30
N GLU A 152 -18.89 23.03 24.97
CA GLU A 152 -17.93 23.69 24.07
C GLU A 152 -16.45 23.28 24.24
N ASP A 153 -16.15 22.27 25.06
CA ASP A 153 -14.79 21.74 25.21
C ASP A 153 -14.34 20.88 24.01
N ILE A 154 -13.08 21.02 23.61
CA ILE A 154 -12.43 20.20 22.57
C ILE A 154 -11.83 18.95 23.19
N THR A 155 -12.26 17.77 22.72
CA THR A 155 -11.76 16.46 23.20
C THR A 155 -11.25 15.60 22.06
N LEU A 156 -10.39 14.61 22.37
CA LEU A 156 -9.94 13.61 21.42
C LEU A 156 -11.15 12.77 20.95
N LYS A 157 -11.32 12.67 19.64
CA LYS A 157 -12.31 11.82 19.01
C LYS A 157 -11.73 10.44 18.80
N GLU A 158 -12.16 9.48 19.62
CA GLU A 158 -11.84 8.07 19.40
C GLU A 158 -12.49 7.59 18.10
N PRO A 159 -11.73 7.03 17.14
CA PRO A 159 -12.30 6.59 15.88
C PRO A 159 -13.25 5.42 16.12
N PRO A 160 -14.56 5.54 15.81
CA PRO A 160 -15.49 4.44 16.01
C PRO A 160 -15.19 3.33 14.99
N PHE A 161 -15.15 2.08 15.47
CA PHE A 161 -15.09 0.92 14.58
C PHE A 161 -16.35 0.85 13.71
N LYS A 162 -16.16 0.83 12.38
CA LYS A 162 -17.19 0.60 11.37
C LYS A 162 -16.66 -0.40 10.35
N ILE A 163 -17.42 -1.47 10.11
CA ILE A 163 -17.01 -2.56 9.20
C ILE A 163 -16.85 -2.02 7.77
N GLU A 164 -17.68 -1.07 7.36
CA GLU A 164 -17.67 -0.45 6.03
C GLU A 164 -16.37 0.31 5.79
N ASN A 165 -15.89 1.04 6.80
CA ASN A 165 -14.62 1.75 6.73
C ASN A 165 -13.45 0.76 6.60
N LEU A 166 -13.47 -0.31 7.41
CA LEU A 166 -12.45 -1.34 7.32
C LEU A 166 -12.44 -1.99 5.92
N ARG A 167 -13.60 -2.40 5.40
CA ARG A 167 -13.73 -2.97 4.05
C ARG A 167 -13.15 -2.04 2.98
N LYS A 168 -13.49 -0.75 3.00
CA LYS A 168 -12.95 0.24 2.05
C LYS A 168 -11.42 0.36 2.13
N ASN A 169 -10.87 0.38 3.35
CA ASN A 169 -9.43 0.44 3.55
C ASN A 169 -8.72 -0.82 3.04
N LEU A 170 -9.31 -2.00 3.27
CA LEU A 170 -8.81 -3.28 2.73
C LEU A 170 -8.85 -3.30 1.20
N GLY A 171 -9.94 -2.83 0.59
CA GLY A 171 -10.05 -2.73 -0.88
C GLY A 171 -8.99 -1.81 -1.47
N THR A 172 -8.83 -0.62 -0.91
CA THR A 172 -7.80 0.34 -1.35
C THR A 172 -6.39 -0.27 -1.27
N LEU A 173 -6.07 -0.92 -0.15
CA LEU A 173 -4.77 -1.57 0.02
C LEU A 173 -4.59 -2.76 -0.93
N THR A 174 -5.64 -3.57 -1.14
CA THR A 174 -5.66 -4.72 -2.04
C THR A 174 -5.30 -4.30 -3.47
N ILE A 175 -5.93 -3.25 -3.98
CA ILE A 175 -5.71 -2.75 -5.35
C ILE A 175 -4.28 -2.21 -5.51
N PHE A 176 -3.81 -1.42 -4.53
CA PHE A 176 -2.43 -0.96 -4.54
C PHE A 176 -1.43 -2.12 -4.52
N MET A 177 -1.65 -3.12 -3.66
CA MET A 177 -0.80 -4.31 -3.59
C MET A 177 -0.80 -5.07 -4.90
N LEU A 178 -1.96 -5.27 -5.54
CA LEU A 178 -2.06 -5.96 -6.82
C LEU A 178 -1.25 -5.27 -7.91
N GLN A 179 -1.36 -3.94 -8.03
CA GLN A 179 -0.58 -3.15 -8.98
C GLN A 179 0.93 -3.25 -8.71
N ALA A 180 1.33 -3.12 -7.45
CA ALA A 180 2.74 -3.19 -7.08
C ALA A 180 3.35 -4.60 -7.23
N LEU A 181 2.53 -5.63 -7.03
CA LEU A 181 2.90 -7.01 -7.27
C LEU A 181 3.12 -7.26 -8.77
N ALA A 182 2.19 -6.83 -9.62
CA ALA A 182 2.29 -6.96 -11.07
C ALA A 182 3.57 -6.27 -11.59
N GLU A 183 3.87 -5.08 -11.08
CA GLU A 183 5.08 -4.34 -11.44
C GLU A 183 6.36 -5.02 -10.93
N SER A 184 6.33 -5.62 -9.73
CA SER A 184 7.45 -6.43 -9.21
C SER A 184 7.71 -7.66 -10.09
N ILE A 185 6.65 -8.35 -10.54
CA ILE A 185 6.76 -9.49 -11.46
C ILE A 185 7.31 -9.03 -12.82
N ALA A 186 6.84 -7.89 -13.34
CA ALA A 186 7.32 -7.35 -14.61
C ALA A 186 8.83 -7.02 -14.56
N CYS A 187 9.33 -6.49 -13.45
CA CYS A 187 10.76 -6.28 -13.23
C CYS A 187 11.56 -7.59 -13.28
N LEU A 188 11.06 -8.68 -12.69
CA LEU A 188 11.69 -10.00 -12.76
C LEU A 188 11.70 -10.56 -14.19
N GLN A 189 10.57 -10.48 -14.89
CA GLN A 189 10.42 -10.96 -16.26
C GLN A 189 11.35 -10.25 -17.24
N GLN A 190 11.52 -8.93 -17.12
CA GLN A 190 12.45 -8.16 -17.96
C GLN A 190 13.91 -8.58 -17.76
N ASN A 191 14.22 -9.25 -16.65
CA ASN A 191 15.56 -9.74 -16.30
C ASN A 191 15.64 -11.28 -16.41
N ASP A 192 14.79 -11.88 -17.25
CA ASP A 192 14.74 -13.32 -17.55
C ASP A 192 14.53 -14.24 -16.33
N VAL A 193 13.93 -13.71 -15.25
CA VAL A 193 13.55 -14.49 -14.08
C VAL A 193 12.08 -14.87 -14.18
N PHE A 194 11.81 -16.13 -14.52
CA PHE A 194 10.45 -16.65 -14.61
C PHE A 194 9.90 -17.09 -13.25
N VAL A 195 8.68 -16.64 -12.94
CA VAL A 195 8.00 -16.96 -11.67
C VAL A 195 6.70 -17.73 -11.96
N ALA A 196 6.83 -18.95 -12.48
CA ALA A 196 5.71 -19.80 -12.93
C ALA A 196 4.54 -19.88 -11.93
N ARG A 197 4.87 -20.16 -10.66
CA ARG A 197 3.91 -20.37 -9.58
C ARG A 197 3.13 -19.10 -9.21
N CYS A 198 3.65 -17.92 -9.54
CA CYS A 198 3.01 -16.64 -9.21
C CYS A 198 2.02 -16.18 -10.29
N HIS A 199 2.19 -16.59 -11.55
CA HIS A 199 1.35 -16.13 -12.65
C HIS A 199 -0.11 -16.60 -12.52
N GLU A 200 -0.32 -17.92 -12.36
CA GLU A 200 -1.66 -18.50 -12.21
C GLU A 200 -2.37 -18.00 -10.95
N LYS A 201 -1.64 -17.93 -9.82
CA LYS A 201 -2.15 -17.37 -8.57
C LYS A 201 -2.55 -15.90 -8.73
N SER A 202 -1.76 -15.11 -9.46
CA SER A 202 -2.05 -13.69 -9.70
C SER A 202 -3.33 -13.49 -10.52
N ILE A 203 -3.56 -14.30 -11.56
CA ILE A 203 -4.78 -14.23 -12.39
C ILE A 203 -6.01 -14.56 -11.55
N SER A 204 -5.99 -15.70 -10.85
CA SER A 204 -7.12 -16.11 -10.00
C SER A 204 -7.42 -15.10 -8.89
N LEU A 205 -6.39 -14.44 -8.36
CA LEU A 205 -6.55 -13.43 -7.32
C LEU A 205 -7.12 -12.12 -7.88
N HIS A 206 -6.72 -11.72 -9.09
CA HIS A 206 -7.27 -10.55 -9.78
C HIS A 206 -8.78 -10.69 -9.97
N GLU A 207 -9.24 -11.82 -10.51
CA GLU A 207 -10.68 -12.10 -10.68
C GLU A 207 -11.45 -12.06 -9.35
N LYS A 208 -10.86 -12.60 -8.28
CA LYS A 208 -11.49 -12.54 -6.94
C LYS A 208 -11.57 -11.11 -6.41
N ILE A 209 -10.55 -10.29 -6.66
CA ILE A 209 -10.51 -8.89 -6.23
C ILE A 209 -11.60 -8.09 -6.93
N GLU A 210 -11.76 -8.22 -8.25
CA GLU A 210 -12.79 -7.52 -9.01
C GLU A 210 -14.21 -7.84 -8.49
N ASN A 211 -14.44 -9.08 -8.08
CA ASN A 211 -15.73 -9.51 -7.52
C ASN A 211 -16.01 -8.97 -6.10
N VAL A 212 -14.96 -8.79 -5.29
CA VAL A 212 -15.10 -8.44 -3.86
C VAL A 212 -14.98 -6.93 -3.63
N PHE A 213 -14.21 -6.23 -4.46
CA PHE A 213 -13.98 -4.80 -4.41
C PHE A 213 -14.32 -4.11 -5.74
N PRO A 214 -15.59 -4.21 -6.21
CA PRO A 214 -15.96 -3.76 -7.55
C PRO A 214 -15.92 -2.23 -7.72
N ASN A 215 -15.92 -1.46 -6.63
CA ASN A 215 -15.88 0.01 -6.68
C ASN A 215 -14.46 0.57 -6.52
N GLU A 216 -13.50 -0.29 -6.19
CA GLU A 216 -12.09 0.05 -5.98
C GLU A 216 -11.19 -0.48 -7.12
N ALA A 217 -11.68 -1.47 -7.89
CA ALA A 217 -11.02 -2.08 -9.05
C ALA A 217 -11.01 -1.19 -10.30
#